data_AF-A0A251TZB9-F1
#
_entry.id   AF-A0A251TZB9-F1
#
_cell.length_a   1.000
_cell.length_b   1.000
_cell.length_c   1.000
_cell.angle_alpha   90.00
_cell.angle_beta   90.00
_cell.angle_gamma   90.00
#
_symmetry.space_group_name_H-M   'P 1'
#
loop_
_entity.id
_entity.type
_entity.pdbx_description
1 polymer ?
#
loop_
_entity_poly.entity_id
_entity_poly.type
_entity_poly.pdbx_seq_one_letter_code
_entity_poly.pdbx_strand_id
1 'polypeptide(L)'
;MLVSTVRRYVAAAGYDRQGVADHAENLATKIRNNLTNSMKSLGVDILTGVGTVVGPQKVKYGKVGGTETVITAKDIIIATGSVPFCS
;
A
#
# COMPACT_ATOMS: atom_id res chain seq x y z
N MET A 1 -30.12 56.76 -2.32
CA MET A 1 -30.31 55.31 -2.47
C MET A 1 -29.55 54.87 -3.72
N LEU A 2 -28.31 54.42 -3.57
CA LEU A 2 -27.56 53.76 -4.65
C LEU A 2 -27.09 52.42 -4.08
N VAL A 3 -27.81 51.35 -4.43
CA VAL A 3 -27.43 49.98 -4.05
C VAL A 3 -26.37 49.53 -5.06
N SER A 4 -25.10 49.55 -4.67
CA SER A 4 -24.03 48.96 -5.46
C SER A 4 -24.05 47.44 -5.27
N THR A 5 -24.58 46.74 -6.26
CA THR A 5 -24.55 45.27 -6.35
C THR A 5 -23.11 44.75 -6.29
N VAL A 6 -22.78 44.04 -5.21
CA VAL A 6 -21.54 43.24 -5.13
C VAL A 6 -21.67 42.06 -6.10
N ARG A 7 -21.08 42.19 -7.29
CA ARG A 7 -20.92 41.09 -8.24
C ARG A 7 -19.85 40.14 -7.70
N ARG A 8 -20.24 39.17 -6.87
CA ARG A 8 -19.36 38.08 -6.45
C ARG A 8 -19.12 37.18 -7.67
N TYR A 9 -17.98 37.35 -8.34
CA TYR A 9 -17.46 36.35 -9.27
C TYR A 9 -17.19 35.08 -8.46
N VAL A 10 -18.05 34.09 -8.57
CA VAL A 10 -17.73 32.74 -8.09
C VAL A 10 -16.73 32.18 -9.09
N ALA A 11 -15.45 32.20 -8.74
CA ALA A 11 -14.44 31.46 -9.49
C ALA A 11 -14.91 30.01 -9.57
N ALA A 12 -15.04 29.48 -10.79
CA ALA A 12 -15.38 28.08 -11.00
C ALA A 12 -14.48 27.22 -10.12
N ALA A 13 -15.06 26.33 -9.31
CA ALA A 13 -14.31 25.46 -8.43
C ALA A 13 -13.31 24.64 -9.28
N GLY A 14 -12.03 25.01 -9.23
CA GLY A 14 -10.97 24.28 -9.90
C GLY A 14 -10.78 22.92 -9.22
N TYR A 15 -10.69 21.86 -10.02
CA TYR A 15 -10.42 20.53 -9.49
C TYR A 15 -8.92 20.35 -9.27
N ASP A 16 -8.52 20.29 -8.00
CA ASP A 16 -7.14 20.01 -7.61
C ASP A 16 -6.85 18.50 -7.68
N ARG A 17 -6.29 18.07 -8.81
CA ARG A 17 -5.87 16.67 -9.02
C ARG A 17 -4.79 16.23 -8.05
N GLN A 18 -3.89 17.16 -7.66
CA GLN A 18 -2.77 16.83 -6.78
C GLN A 18 -3.27 16.59 -5.36
N GLY A 19 -4.14 17.46 -4.83
CA GLY A 19 -4.73 17.29 -3.51
C GLY A 19 -5.51 15.97 -3.35
N VAL A 20 -6.19 15.50 -4.41
CA VAL A 20 -6.85 14.18 -4.39
C VAL A 20 -5.84 13.02 -4.41
N ALA A 21 -4.80 13.11 -5.23
CA ALA A 21 -3.74 12.10 -5.27
C ALA A 21 -3.00 12.00 -3.92
N ASP A 22 -2.65 13.14 -3.33
CA ASP A 22 -2.00 13.21 -2.02
C ASP A 22 -2.89 12.64 -0.92
N HIS A 23 -4.21 12.91 -0.95
CA HIS A 23 -5.14 12.33 0.00
C HIS A 23 -5.19 10.80 -0.09
N ALA A 24 -5.25 10.26 -1.33
CA ALA A 24 -5.27 8.82 -1.56
C ALA A 24 -3.97 8.14 -1.10
N GLU A 25 -2.81 8.72 -1.41
CA GLU A 25 -1.51 8.21 -0.98
C GLU A 25 -1.36 8.22 0.54
N ASN A 26 -1.80 9.30 1.19
CA ASN A 26 -1.80 9.41 2.64
C ASN A 26 -2.71 8.38 3.30
N LEU A 27 -3.90 8.12 2.73
CA LEU A 27 -4.81 7.09 3.23
C LEU A 27 -4.20 5.69 3.10
N ALA A 28 -3.66 5.35 1.92
CA ALA A 28 -3.02 4.07 1.68
C ALA A 28 -1.85 3.82 2.63
N THR A 29 -0.99 4.83 2.81
CA THR A 29 0.15 4.77 3.73
C THR A 29 -0.31 4.54 5.18
N LYS A 30 -1.33 5.27 5.65
CA LYS A 30 -1.85 5.11 7.02
C LYS A 30 -2.39 3.70 7.27
N ILE A 31 -3.18 3.17 6.35
CA ILE A 31 -3.76 1.83 6.49
C ILE A 31 -2.66 0.76 6.53
N ARG A 32 -1.68 0.84 5.61
CA ARG A 32 -0.53 -0.07 5.57
C ARG A 32 0.25 -0.06 6.89
N ASN A 33 0.52 1.12 7.42
CA ASN A 33 1.27 1.28 8.67
C ASN A 33 0.50 0.72 9.86
N ASN A 34 -0.80 1.03 9.97
CA ASN A 34 -1.65 0.53 11.04
C ASN A 34 -1.71 -1.01 11.04
N LEU A 35 -1.93 -1.63 9.87
CA LEU A 35 -1.94 -3.08 9.76
C LEU A 35 -0.59 -3.70 10.14
N THR A 36 0.50 -3.13 9.64
CA THR A 36 1.86 -3.60 9.98
C THR A 36 2.11 -3.56 11.49
N ASN A 37 1.68 -2.49 12.16
CA ASN A 37 1.82 -2.34 13.60
C ASN A 37 0.94 -3.34 14.36
N SER A 38 -0.30 -3.55 13.93
CA SER A 38 -1.20 -4.56 14.52
C SER A 38 -0.64 -5.98 14.39
N MET A 39 -0.02 -6.33 13.26
CA MET A 39 0.58 -7.66 13.08
C MET A 39 1.79 -7.85 14.02
N LYS A 40 2.64 -6.83 14.13
CA LYS A 40 3.78 -6.85 15.07
C LYS A 40 3.32 -6.96 16.51
N SER A 41 2.28 -6.24 16.93
CA SER A 41 1.78 -6.29 18.31
C SER A 41 1.17 -7.66 18.67
N LEU A 42 0.67 -8.40 17.67
CA LEU A 42 0.23 -9.79 17.80
C LEU A 42 1.38 -10.81 17.77
N GLY A 43 2.64 -10.37 17.64
CA GLY A 43 3.81 -11.25 17.62
C GLY A 43 4.11 -11.88 16.26
N VAL A 44 3.61 -11.32 15.16
CA VAL A 44 3.91 -11.80 13.82
C VAL A 44 5.23 -11.22 13.31
N ASP A 45 6.12 -12.10 12.87
CA ASP A 45 7.37 -11.72 12.20
C ASP A 45 7.10 -11.26 10.75
N ILE A 46 7.54 -10.04 10.42
CA ILE A 46 7.39 -9.47 9.08
C ILE A 46 8.71 -9.57 8.32
N LEU A 47 8.80 -10.56 7.43
CA LEU A 47 9.93 -10.75 6.55
C LEU A 47 9.69 -10.02 5.23
N THR A 48 10.51 -9.00 4.93
CA THR A 48 10.30 -8.15 3.74
C THR A 48 11.11 -8.68 2.56
N GLY A 49 10.43 -8.95 1.44
CA GLY A 49 11.04 -9.43 0.21
C GLY A 49 10.04 -10.18 -0.66
N VAL A 50 10.53 -10.81 -1.71
CA VAL A 50 9.74 -11.76 -2.53
C VAL A 50 9.91 -13.15 -1.94
N GLY A 51 8.79 -13.80 -1.60
CA GLY A 51 8.77 -15.17 -1.10
C GLY A 51 8.60 -16.19 -2.22
N THR A 52 9.42 -17.24 -2.21
CA THR A 52 9.36 -18.36 -3.14
C THR A 52 9.34 -19.67 -2.36
N VAL A 53 8.35 -20.53 -2.62
CA VAL A 53 8.35 -21.90 -2.08
C VAL A 53 9.39 -22.71 -2.85
N VAL A 54 10.40 -23.22 -2.15
CA VAL A 54 11.55 -23.93 -2.75
C VAL A 54 11.56 -25.42 -2.44
N GLY A 55 10.56 -25.90 -1.71
CA GLY A 55 10.36 -27.31 -1.37
C GLY A 55 9.29 -27.47 -0.30
N PRO A 56 8.98 -28.71 0.10
CA PRO A 56 8.08 -28.96 1.23
C PRO A 56 8.56 -28.20 2.45
N GLN A 57 7.68 -27.41 3.06
CA GLN A 57 7.95 -26.70 4.32
C GLN A 57 9.17 -25.75 4.27
N LYS A 58 9.57 -25.29 3.07
CA LYS A 58 10.72 -24.40 2.87
C LYS A 58 10.35 -23.21 1.99
N VAL A 59 10.64 -22.02 2.49
CA VAL A 59 10.40 -20.76 1.79
C VAL A 59 11.70 -19.97 1.74
N LYS A 60 12.05 -19.47 0.57
CA LYS A 60 13.13 -18.51 0.39
C LYS A 60 12.54 -17.11 0.32
N TYR A 61 13.14 -16.13 0.98
CA TYR A 61 12.74 -14.72 0.86
C TYR A 61 13.96 -13.81 0.72
N GLY A 62 13.76 -12.65 0.08
CA GLY A 62 14.81 -11.64 -0.07
C GLY A 62 14.49 -10.63 -1.17
N LYS A 63 15.44 -9.73 -1.43
CA LYS A 63 15.38 -8.82 -2.57
C LYS A 63 15.80 -9.57 -3.83
N VAL A 64 15.07 -9.39 -4.93
CA VAL A 64 15.47 -9.93 -6.24
C VAL A 64 16.85 -9.38 -6.61
N GLY A 65 17.80 -10.27 -6.90
CA GLY A 65 19.21 -9.90 -7.18
C GLY A 65 20.02 -9.49 -5.95
N GLY A 66 19.50 -9.69 -4.73
CA GLY A 66 20.20 -9.47 -3.47
C GLY A 66 20.42 -10.77 -2.69
N THR A 67 20.79 -10.63 -1.42
CA THR A 67 20.91 -11.77 -0.50
C THR A 67 19.54 -12.38 -0.23
N GLU A 68 19.46 -13.70 -0.32
CA GLU A 68 18.27 -14.48 -0.04
C GLU A 68 18.48 -15.33 1.20
N THR A 69 17.40 -15.57 1.96
CA THR A 69 17.41 -16.41 3.16
C THR A 69 16.36 -17.49 3.05
N VAL A 70 16.71 -18.72 3.40
CA VAL A 70 15.78 -19.86 3.43
C VAL A 70 15.33 -20.09 4.85
N ILE A 71 14.02 -20.18 5.03
CA ILE A 71 13.37 -20.50 6.31
C ILE A 71 12.53 -21.77 6.15
N THR A 72 12.29 -22.44 7.28
CA THR A 72 11.36 -23.57 7.38
C THR A 72 10.06 -23.14 8.03
N ALA A 73 8.95 -23.73 7.60
CA ALA A 73 7.63 -23.51 8.18
C ALA A 73 6.85 -24.82 8.18
N LYS A 74 6.10 -25.11 9.23
CA LYS A 74 5.27 -26.32 9.30
C LYS A 74 4.20 -26.34 8.20
N ASP A 75 3.55 -25.21 8.01
CA ASP A 75 2.46 -25.02 7.06
C ASP A 75 2.73 -23.75 6.24
N ILE A 76 2.31 -23.73 4.96
CA ILE A 76 2.52 -22.59 4.05
C ILE A 76 1.17 -22.23 3.42
N ILE A 77 0.76 -20.97 3.57
CA ILE A 77 -0.43 -20.39 2.92
C ILE A 77 0.05 -19.44 1.82
N ILE A 78 -0.43 -19.63 0.59
CA ILE A 78 -0.09 -18.77 -0.56
C ILE A 78 -1.21 -17.75 -0.78
N ALA A 79 -0.89 -16.46 -0.63
CA ALA A 79 -1.84 -15.35 -0.71
C ALA A 79 -1.27 -14.16 -1.52
N THR A 80 -0.74 -14.42 -2.72
CA THR A 80 0.02 -13.45 -3.52
C THR A 80 -0.81 -12.45 -4.32
N GLY A 81 -2.15 -12.57 -4.32
CA GLY A 81 -3.04 -11.71 -5.11
C GLY A 81 -2.91 -11.93 -6.63
N SER A 82 -3.23 -10.90 -7.42
CA SER A 82 -3.19 -10.92 -8.89
C SER A 82 -2.60 -9.62 -9.44
N VAL A 83 -2.24 -9.62 -10.73
CA VAL A 83 -1.79 -8.45 -11.48
C VAL A 83 -2.75 -8.17 -12.63
N PRO A 84 -3.03 -6.90 -13.00
CA PRO A 84 -3.88 -6.59 -14.14
C PRO A 84 -3.30 -7.16 -15.43
N PHE A 85 -4.17 -7.71 -16.28
CA PHE A 85 -3.79 -8.07 -17.65
C PHE A 85 -3.92 -6.83 -18.54
N CYS A 86 -2.81 -6.38 -19.13
CA CYS A 86 -2.81 -5.32 -20.13
C CYS A 86 -2.63 -5.96 -21.52
N SER A 87 -3.65 -5.90 -22.35
CA SER A 87 -3.59 -6.21 -23.79
C SER A 87 -3.14 -5.00 -24.60
#